data_AF-X0SRW7-F1
#
_entry.id   AF-X0SRW7-F1
#
_cell.length_a   1.000
_cell.length_b   1.000
_cell.length_c   1.000
_cell.angle_alpha   90.00
_cell.angle_beta   90.00
_cell.angle_gamma   90.00
#
_symmetry.space_group_name_H-M   'P 1'
#
loop_
_entity.id
_entity.type
_entity.pdbx_description
1 polymer ?
#
loop_
_entity_poly.entity_id
_entity_poly.type
_entity_poly.pdbx_seq_one_letter_code
_entity_poly.pdbx_strand_id
1 'polypeptide(L)'
;MGWVEKLLALWVILCIIIGLLLGKYFPEFSEHLEIGIPIGLFLMIYPAMTKIELGELKVSLKSKKQVGIIVFFNYAVNPFLLYALGFVFFENILPYFNLITPETARHLWTGLILLG
;
A
#
# COMPACT_ATOMS: atom_id res chain seq x y z
N MET A 1 -11.30 -23.01 7.90
CA MET A 1 -11.26 -21.54 7.79
C MET A 1 -11.39 -20.96 9.19
N GLY A 2 -10.27 -20.52 9.76
CA GLY A 2 -10.19 -20.10 11.17
C GLY A 2 -10.93 -18.78 11.41
N TRP A 3 -11.29 -18.50 12.67
CA TRP A 3 -11.93 -17.24 13.08
C TRP A 3 -11.13 -15.99 12.66
N VAL A 4 -9.80 -16.12 12.58
CA VAL A 4 -8.87 -15.08 12.13
C VAL A 4 -9.11 -14.67 10.66
N GLU A 5 -9.36 -15.62 9.75
CA GLU A 5 -9.61 -15.30 8.33
C GLU A 5 -10.93 -14.55 8.14
N LYS A 6 -11.97 -14.92 8.92
CA LYS A 6 -13.28 -14.25 8.85
C LYS A 6 -13.25 -12.82 9.40
N LEU A 7 -12.39 -12.56 10.38
CA LEU A 7 -12.27 -11.26 11.04
C LEU A 7 -11.06 -10.45 10.56
N LEU A 8 -10.34 -10.92 9.53
CA LEU A 8 -9.09 -10.30 9.08
C LEU A 8 -9.26 -8.81 8.75
N ALA A 9 -10.34 -8.45 8.05
CA ALA A 9 -10.64 -7.05 7.73
C ALA A 9 -10.81 -6.18 8.99
N LEU A 10 -11.48 -6.71 10.02
CA LEU A 10 -11.66 -6.02 11.30
C LEU A 10 -10.32 -5.83 12.01
N TRP A 11 -9.48 -6.87 12.03
CA TRP A 11 -8.14 -6.80 12.60
C TRP A 11 -7.25 -5.77 11.89
N VAL A 12 -7.29 -5.72 10.56
CA VAL A 12 -6.53 -4.72 9.77
C VAL A 12 -6.96 -3.31 10.13
N ILE A 13 -8.27 -3.05 10.20
CA ILE A 13 -8.80 -1.73 10.59
C ILE A 13 -8.35 -1.36 12.01
N LEU A 14 -8.41 -2.30 12.96
CA LEU A 14 -7.93 -2.07 14.33
C LEU A 14 -6.44 -1.74 14.35
N CYS A 15 -5.60 -2.48 13.61
CA CYS A 15 -4.17 -2.22 13.54
C CYS A 15 -3.87 -0.82 12.95
N ILE A 16 -4.61 -0.40 11.91
CA ILE A 16 -4.46 0.95 11.32
C ILE A 16 -4.80 2.02 12.37
N ILE A 17 -5.93 1.89 13.06
CA ILE A 17 -6.36 2.87 14.07
C ILE A 17 -5.35 2.95 15.22
N ILE A 18 -4.91 1.81 15.74
CA ILE A 18 -3.92 1.76 16.82
C ILE A 18 -2.59 2.38 16.37
N GLY A 19 -2.12 2.05 15.16
CA GLY A 19 -0.91 2.64 14.59
C GLY A 19 -0.99 4.15 14.46
N LEU A 20 -2.11 4.69 13.97
CA LEU A 20 -2.34 6.13 13.87
C LEU A 20 -2.35 6.83 15.24
N LEU A 21 -2.99 6.22 16.25
CA LEU A 21 -3.02 6.76 17.61
C LEU A 21 -1.62 6.75 18.23
N LEU A 22 -0.88 5.65 18.09
CA LEU A 22 0.49 5.54 18.59
C LEU A 22 1.41 6.58 17.94
N GLY A 23 1.36 6.72 16.61
CA GLY A 23 2.16 7.72 15.89
C GLY A 23 1.82 9.16 16.29
N LYS A 24 0.56 9.45 16.64
CA LYS A 24 0.13 10.78 17.07
C LYS A 24 0.52 11.12 18.51
N TYR A 25 0.39 10.19 19.45
CA TYR A 25 0.59 10.47 20.88
C TYR A 25 2.00 10.13 21.40
N PHE A 26 2.73 9.23 20.74
CA PHE A 26 4.06 8.77 21.14
C PHE A 26 5.04 8.79 19.94
N PRO A 27 5.42 9.99 19.46
CA PRO A 27 6.27 10.12 18.27
C PRO A 27 7.66 9.46 18.44
N GLU A 28 8.25 9.52 19.64
CA GLU A 28 9.54 8.89 19.94
C GLU A 28 9.50 7.36 19.81
N PHE A 29 8.34 6.75 20.09
CA PHE A 29 8.15 5.30 19.90
C PHE A 29 7.98 4.95 18.41
N SER A 30 7.39 5.85 17.62
CA SER A 30 7.24 5.67 16.18
C SER A 30 8.59 5.60 15.47
N GLU A 31 9.54 6.44 15.86
CA GLU A 31 10.90 6.48 15.27
C GLU A 31 11.65 5.15 15.45
N HIS A 32 11.47 4.48 16.58
CA HIS A 32 12.04 3.15 16.81
C HIS A 32 11.36 2.06 15.97
N LEU A 33 10.07 2.22 15.67
CA LEU A 33 9.30 1.29 14.85
C LEU A 33 9.65 1.40 13.35
N GLU A 34 10.10 2.57 12.89
CA GLU A 34 10.51 2.77 11.49
C GLU A 34 11.66 1.83 11.08
N ILE A 35 12.57 1.55 12.01
CA ILE A 35 13.67 0.58 11.82
C ILE A 35 13.12 -0.84 11.56
N GLY A 36 11.93 -1.14 12.07
CA GLY A 36 11.24 -2.42 11.88
C GLY A 36 10.53 -2.54 10.52
N ILE A 37 10.30 -1.45 9.78
CA ILE A 37 9.55 -1.48 8.52
C ILE A 37 10.21 -2.42 7.49
N PRO A 38 11.53 -2.35 7.20
CA PRO A 38 12.17 -3.27 6.26
C PRO A 38 12.08 -4.73 6.70
N ILE A 39 12.19 -4.99 8.02
CA ILE A 39 12.11 -6.34 8.58
C ILE A 39 10.68 -6.90 8.42
N GLY A 40 9.66 -6.09 8.72
CA GLY A 40 8.26 -6.46 8.52
C GLY A 40 7.94 -6.75 7.06
N LEU A 41 8.44 -5.90 6.15
CA LEU A 41 8.29 -6.12 4.71
C LEU A 41 8.98 -7.41 4.25
N PHE A 42 10.19 -7.67 4.74
CA PHE A 42 10.92 -8.91 4.46
C PHE A 42 10.14 -10.13 4.95
N LEU A 43 9.63 -10.10 6.19
CA LEU A 43 8.84 -11.19 6.76
C LEU A 43 7.51 -11.41 6.04
N MET A 44 6.97 -10.40 5.35
CA MET A 44 5.78 -10.55 4.52
C MET A 44 6.11 -11.17 3.15
N ILE A 45 7.19 -10.72 2.50
CA ILE A 45 7.57 -11.14 1.15
C ILE A 45 8.23 -12.54 1.17
N TYR A 46 9.18 -12.77 2.08
CA TYR A 46 9.97 -13.99 2.15
C TYR A 46 9.14 -15.29 2.17
N PRO A 47 8.14 -15.46 3.06
CA PRO A 47 7.34 -16.69 3.10
C PRO A 47 6.42 -16.86 1.90
N ALA A 48 6.06 -15.78 1.19
CA ALA A 48 5.34 -15.89 -0.06
C ALA A 48 6.29 -16.43 -1.15
N MET A 49 7.52 -15.92 -1.22
CA MET A 49 8.52 -16.32 -2.21
C MET A 49 8.98 -17.77 -2.07
N THR A 50 9.14 -18.28 -0.83
CA THR A 50 9.56 -19.67 -0.60
C THR A 50 8.51 -20.71 -0.99
N LYS A 51 7.25 -20.31 -1.12
CA LYS A 51 6.14 -21.18 -1.56
C LYS A 51 6.02 -21.27 -3.08
N ILE A 52 6.75 -20.45 -3.84
CA ILE A 52 6.66 -20.41 -5.30
C ILE A 52 7.55 -21.51 -5.90
N GLU A 53 6.94 -22.42 -6.64
CA GLU A 53 7.67 -23.42 -7.41
C GLU A 53 8.15 -22.84 -8.75
N LEU A 54 9.47 -22.86 -9.00
CA LEU A 54 10.08 -22.29 -10.21
C LEU A 54 9.58 -22.94 -11.52
N GLY A 55 9.08 -24.19 -11.44
CA GLY A 55 8.45 -24.90 -12.55
C GLY A 55 7.14 -24.25 -12.98
N GLU A 56 6.28 -23.92 -12.03
CA GLU A 56 5.00 -23.24 -12.27
C GLU A 56 5.19 -21.82 -12.81
N LEU A 57 6.22 -21.12 -12.32
CA LEU A 57 6.59 -19.79 -12.81
C LEU A 57 6.92 -19.80 -14.32
N LYS A 58 7.66 -20.81 -14.79
CA LYS A 58 7.98 -20.94 -16.24
C LYS A 58 6.74 -21.23 -17.07
N VAL A 59 5.76 -21.96 -16.52
CA VAL A 59 4.49 -22.25 -17.22
C VAL A 59 3.62 -21.00 -17.29
N SER A 60 3.51 -20.22 -16.21
CA SER A 60 2.75 -18.96 -16.21
C SER A 60 3.35 -17.93 -17.16
N LEU A 61 4.68 -17.88 -17.31
CA LEU A 61 5.34 -16.99 -18.28
C LEU A 61 5.08 -17.37 -19.75
N LYS A 62 4.62 -18.60 -20.05
CA LYS A 62 4.23 -18.98 -21.42
C LYS A 62 2.94 -18.29 -21.86
N SER A 63 2.04 -17.91 -20.94
CA SER A 63 0.83 -17.17 -21.28
C SER A 63 1.10 -15.67 -21.45
N LYS A 64 1.90 -15.33 -22.49
CA LYS A 64 2.33 -13.96 -22.81
C LYS A 64 1.20 -12.93 -22.80
N LYS A 65 0.00 -13.31 -23.26
CA LYS A 65 -1.19 -12.44 -23.24
C LYS A 65 -1.64 -12.11 -21.81
N GLN A 66 -1.73 -13.11 -20.93
CA GLN A 66 -2.18 -12.90 -19.54
C GLN A 66 -1.14 -12.12 -18.75
N VAL A 67 0.13 -12.51 -18.84
CA VAL A 67 1.23 -11.79 -18.19
C VAL A 67 1.33 -10.36 -18.70
N GLY A 68 1.22 -10.15 -20.02
CA GLY A 68 1.25 -8.82 -20.62
C GLY A 68 0.11 -7.91 -20.11
N ILE A 69 -1.11 -8.43 -19.97
CA ILE A 69 -2.23 -7.69 -19.39
C ILE A 69 -1.93 -7.34 -17.92
N ILE A 70 -1.46 -8.30 -17.11
CA ILE A 70 -1.15 -8.05 -15.70
C ILE A 70 -0.08 -6.96 -15.56
N VAL A 71 1.02 -7.07 -16.31
CA VAL A 71 2.09 -6.07 -16.29
C VAL A 71 1.60 -4.71 -16.78
N PHE A 72 0.80 -4.67 -17.85
CA PHE A 72 0.24 -3.42 -18.36
C PHE A 72 -0.65 -2.74 -17.32
N PHE A 73 -1.59 -3.45 -16.70
CA PHE A 73 -2.43 -2.86 -15.67
C PHE A 73 -1.62 -2.46 -14.43
N ASN A 74 -0.64 -3.27 -14.03
CA ASN A 74 0.15 -3.01 -12.82
C ASN A 74 1.12 -1.83 -12.96
N TYR A 75 1.76 -1.67 -14.12
CA TYR A 75 2.79 -0.64 -14.33
C TYR A 75 2.33 0.54 -15.19
N ALA A 76 1.27 0.40 -16.00
CA ALA A 76 0.79 1.47 -16.88
C ALA A 76 -0.60 1.98 -16.52
N VAL A 77 -1.45 1.21 -15.82
CA VAL A 77 -2.76 1.72 -15.38
C VAL A 77 -2.68 2.21 -13.95
N ASN A 78 -2.15 1.41 -13.03
CA ASN A 78 -2.08 1.76 -11.61
C ASN A 78 -1.41 3.13 -11.33
N PRO A 79 -0.20 3.45 -11.83
CA PRO A 79 0.43 4.73 -11.47
C PRO A 79 -0.34 5.94 -11.99
N PHE A 80 -0.95 5.83 -13.18
CA PHE A 80 -1.74 6.91 -13.75
C PHE A 80 -3.09 7.05 -13.05
N LEU A 81 -3.71 5.93 -12.67
CA LEU A 81 -4.93 5.93 -11.87
C LEU A 81 -4.68 6.57 -10.50
N LEU A 82 -3.55 6.22 -9.88
CA LEU A 82 -3.12 6.76 -8.59
C LEU A 82 -2.86 8.27 -8.69
N TYR A 83 -2.17 8.72 -9.73
CA TYR A 83 -1.96 10.13 -10.00
C TYR A 83 -3.29 10.87 -10.18
N ALA A 84 -4.18 10.35 -11.02
CA ALA A 84 -5.47 10.96 -11.31
C ALA A 84 -6.35 11.06 -10.05
N LEU A 85 -6.44 9.98 -9.28
CA LEU A 85 -7.16 9.98 -8.00
C LEU A 85 -6.51 10.93 -6.99
N GLY A 86 -5.19 10.90 -6.86
CA GLY A 86 -4.44 11.81 -5.98
C GLY A 86 -4.71 13.27 -6.33
N PHE A 87 -4.69 13.63 -7.62
CA PHE A 87 -4.99 14.98 -8.09
C PHE A 87 -6.42 15.40 -7.79
N VAL A 88 -7.40 14.55 -8.11
CA VAL A 88 -8.82 14.84 -7.87
C VAL A 88 -9.12 14.99 -6.39
N PHE A 89 -8.60 14.11 -5.54
CA PHE A 89 -8.91 14.15 -4.11
C PHE A 89 -8.06 15.16 -3.34
N PHE A 90 -6.73 15.15 -3.49
CA PHE A 90 -5.85 15.99 -2.69
C PHE A 90 -5.74 17.42 -3.20
N GLU A 91 -5.77 17.68 -4.50
CA GLU A 91 -5.67 19.06 -5.00
C GLU A 91 -7.02 19.76 -5.15
N ASN A 92 -8.12 19.01 -5.36
CA ASN A 92 -9.42 19.60 -5.64
C ASN A 92 -10.43 19.38 -4.50
N ILE A 93 -10.85 18.13 -4.27
CA ILE A 93 -11.99 17.83 -3.38
C ILE A 93 -11.69 18.19 -1.91
N LEU A 94 -10.60 17.69 -1.35
CA LEU A 94 -10.30 17.83 0.08
C LEU A 94 -10.00 19.30 0.49
N PRO A 95 -9.23 20.08 -0.30
CA PRO A 95 -9.06 21.51 -0.05
C PRO A 95 -10.36 22.30 -0.25
N TYR A 96 -11.19 21.93 -1.23
CA TYR A 96 -12.49 22.60 -1.47
C TYR A 96 -13.43 22.52 -0.26
N PHE A 97 -13.42 21.40 0.47
CA PHE A 97 -14.19 21.22 1.71
C PHE A 97 -13.47 21.76 2.97
N ASN A 98 -12.32 22.43 2.84
CA ASN A 98 -11.48 22.88 3.96
C ASN A 98 -11.10 21.74 4.94
N LEU A 99 -11.00 20.49 4.47
CA LEU A 99 -10.67 19.33 5.31
C LEU A 99 -9.16 19.20 5.56
N ILE A 100 -8.33 19.73 4.66
CA ILE A 100 -6.86 19.70 4.74
C ILE A 100 -6.26 21.03 4.26
N THR A 101 -5.06 21.36 4.73
CA THR A 101 -4.32 22.53 4.23
C THR A 101 -3.68 22.22 2.87
N PRO A 102 -3.45 23.25 2.01
CA PRO A 102 -2.78 23.06 0.72
C PRO A 102 -1.37 22.46 0.83
N GLU A 103 -0.68 22.71 1.95
CA GLU A 103 0.64 22.15 2.24
C GLU A 103 0.55 20.64 2.51
N THR A 104 -0.35 20.21 3.39
CA THR A 104 -0.57 18.79 3.68
C THR A 104 -1.08 18.04 2.45
N ALA A 105 -1.95 18.65 1.65
CA ALA A 105 -2.40 18.10 0.38
C ALA A 105 -1.22 17.76 -0.56
N ARG A 106 -0.27 18.69 -0.70
CA ARG A 106 0.91 18.50 -1.54
C ARG A 106 1.82 17.40 -0.98
N HIS A 107 2.06 17.37 0.33
CA HIS A 107 2.85 16.31 0.96
C HIS A 107 2.20 14.93 0.76
N LEU A 108 0.89 14.80 0.99
CA LEU A 108 0.15 13.56 0.78
C LEU A 108 0.16 13.10 -0.67
N TRP A 109 0.00 14.04 -1.61
CA TRP A 109 0.05 13.73 -3.03
C TRP A 109 1.45 13.28 -3.49
N THR A 110 2.50 13.97 -3.02
CA THR A 110 3.89 13.56 -3.31
C THR A 110 4.21 12.19 -2.70
N GLY A 111 3.82 11.93 -1.46
CA GLY A 111 4.00 10.63 -0.82
C GLY A 111 3.24 9.52 -1.55
N LEU A 112 2.00 9.80 -1.98
CA LEU A 112 1.19 8.87 -2.76
C LEU A 112 1.89 8.46 -4.06
N ILE A 113 2.44 9.42 -4.81
CA ILE A 113 3.13 9.17 -6.07
C ILE A 113 4.45 8.41 -5.85
N LEU A 114 5.19 8.72 -4.78
CA LEU A 114 6.46 8.05 -4.48
C LEU A 114 6.29 6.59 -4.03
N LEU A 115 5.14 6.24 -3.44
CA LEU A 115 4.78 4.88 -3.03
C LEU A 115 4.16 4.03 -4.15
N GLY A 116 3.73 4.68 -5.25
CA GLY A 116 2.94 4.08 -6.33
C GLY A 116 3.70 3.57 -7.53
#